data_AF-A0A1Q2YHT1-F1
#
_entry.id   AF-A0A1Q2YHT1-F1
#
_cell.length_a   1.000
_cell.length_b   1.000
_cell.length_c   1.000
_cell.angle_alpha   90.00
_cell.angle_beta   90.00
_cell.angle_gamma   90.00
#
_symmetry.space_group_name_H-M   'P 1'
#
loop_
_entity.id
_entity.type
_entity.pdbx_description
1 polymer ?
#
loop_
_entity_poly.entity_id
_entity_poly.type
_entity_poly.pdbx_seq_one_letter_code
_entity_poly.pdbx_strand_id
1 'polypeptide(L)'
;MTVSQSDEDDGAVRQQYLKWVSQMPVKGLLREMKLKKKEEQKDAEQKVSDAPSRIFASETAHALHVLQMRASGDVNYHMPTSLRKVDALESLAALGVKPAALEDENVWTRLVLFTRSEGQYLFPESMKNPGKHVLDGRALLKWWLKNVDSIAESWSGCAKYLNILNSESRDIMRYFPSTNWKIGNVYDSEGNTHEPAIYNIPLLPDDPKGRFLEHLVVEGRAKKVENEQYWQELAIRQEFSFGAVVGLIGISGLPSYNLADDGQHEYNPLSPTSLKHFKELVTTKDYSDKSDWGTLFEELLKTDNLKLYDINGRWEGRQSAKRKAETVKPVINTLMCVRSKKKSKS
;
A
#
# COMPACT_ATOMS: atom_id res chain seq x y z
N MET A 1 -30.09 4.50 23.27
CA MET A 1 -29.90 3.42 22.30
C MET A 1 -28.43 3.03 22.31
N THR A 2 -28.13 1.97 23.05
CA THR A 2 -26.80 1.34 23.11
C THR A 2 -26.52 0.71 21.76
N VAL A 3 -25.61 1.31 20.99
CA VAL A 3 -25.01 0.67 19.81
C VAL A 3 -24.22 -0.51 20.36
N SER A 4 -24.77 -1.71 20.20
CA SER A 4 -24.01 -2.95 20.36
C SER A 4 -22.77 -2.84 19.48
N GLN A 5 -21.58 -2.90 20.06
CA GLN A 5 -20.35 -3.14 19.30
C GLN A 5 -20.60 -4.42 18.50
N SER A 6 -20.82 -4.28 17.19
CA SER A 6 -20.67 -5.39 16.27
C SER A 6 -19.19 -5.78 16.35
N ASP A 7 -18.92 -7.02 16.78
CA ASP A 7 -17.58 -7.62 16.70
C ASP A 7 -17.26 -7.88 15.21
N GLU A 8 -17.06 -6.81 14.44
CA GLU A 8 -16.60 -6.87 13.07
C GLU A 8 -15.10 -7.21 13.07
N ASP A 9 -14.74 -8.32 12.42
CA ASP A 9 -13.34 -8.67 12.24
C ASP A 9 -12.75 -7.78 11.13
N ASP A 10 -12.22 -6.63 11.54
CA ASP A 10 -11.49 -5.69 10.67
C ASP A 10 -10.42 -6.39 9.81
N GLY A 11 -9.83 -7.47 10.31
CA GLY A 11 -8.87 -8.28 9.57
C GLY A 11 -9.52 -8.98 8.38
N ALA A 12 -10.68 -9.59 8.59
CA ALA A 12 -11.40 -10.30 7.54
C ALA A 12 -11.84 -9.37 6.40
N VAL A 13 -12.35 -8.17 6.73
CA VAL A 13 -12.76 -7.16 5.73
C VAL A 13 -11.56 -6.76 4.86
N ARG A 14 -10.42 -6.47 5.48
CA ARG A 14 -9.21 -6.07 4.74
C ARG A 14 -8.59 -7.22 3.95
N GLN A 15 -8.67 -8.45 4.44
CA GLN A 15 -8.26 -9.63 3.67
C GLN A 15 -9.09 -9.77 2.40
N GLN A 16 -10.41 -9.64 2.49
CA GLN A 16 -11.28 -9.73 1.31
C GLN A 16 -11.03 -8.58 0.34
N TYR A 17 -10.86 -7.36 0.86
CA TYR A 17 -10.51 -6.21 0.03
C TYR A 17 -9.18 -6.41 -0.70
N LEU A 18 -8.12 -6.83 -0.01
CA LEU A 18 -6.82 -7.07 -0.64
C LEU A 18 -6.83 -8.25 -1.61
N LYS A 19 -7.60 -9.32 -1.30
CA LYS A 19 -7.83 -10.43 -2.24
C LYS A 19 -8.49 -9.90 -3.52
N TRP A 20 -9.56 -9.13 -3.39
CA TRP A 20 -10.24 -8.50 -4.52
C TRP A 20 -9.29 -7.61 -5.33
N VAL A 21 -8.52 -6.73 -4.69
CA VAL A 21 -7.52 -5.87 -5.39
C VAL A 21 -6.48 -6.71 -6.13
N SER A 22 -5.97 -7.79 -5.50
CA SER A 22 -4.96 -8.66 -6.13
C SER A 22 -5.47 -9.46 -7.32
N GLN A 23 -6.79 -9.59 -7.45
CA GLN A 23 -7.44 -10.31 -8.54
C GLN A 23 -8.02 -9.37 -9.61
N MET A 24 -7.88 -8.05 -9.45
CA MET A 24 -8.36 -7.10 -10.45
C MET A 24 -7.59 -7.24 -11.78
N PRO A 25 -8.29 -7.24 -12.92
CA PRO A 25 -7.64 -7.40 -14.22
C PRO A 25 -6.82 -6.16 -14.57
N VAL A 26 -5.52 -6.33 -14.81
CA VAL A 26 -4.60 -5.22 -15.08
C VAL A 26 -4.95 -4.55 -16.41
N LYS A 27 -5.39 -5.34 -17.38
CA LYS A 27 -5.87 -4.86 -18.67
C LYS A 27 -7.04 -3.87 -18.53
N GLY A 28 -7.95 -4.11 -17.58
CA GLY A 28 -9.07 -3.21 -17.29
C GLY A 28 -8.58 -1.84 -16.79
N LEU A 29 -7.70 -1.85 -15.81
CA LEU A 29 -7.09 -0.63 -15.25
C LEU A 29 -6.34 0.18 -16.31
N LEU A 30 -5.57 -0.48 -17.18
CA LEU A 30 -4.80 0.17 -18.23
C LEU A 30 -5.65 0.77 -19.35
N ARG A 31 -6.84 0.20 -19.62
CA ARG A 31 -7.75 0.71 -20.65
C ARG A 31 -8.30 2.09 -20.29
N GLU A 32 -8.53 2.35 -19.01
CA GLU A 32 -9.11 3.60 -18.54
C GLU A 32 -8.05 4.66 -18.21
N MET A 33 -6.78 4.27 -18.13
CA MET A 33 -5.68 5.15 -17.77
C MET A 33 -5.25 6.02 -18.97
N LYS A 34 -5.41 7.34 -18.82
CA LYS A 34 -4.95 8.34 -19.78
C LYS A 34 -3.63 8.96 -19.33
N LEU A 35 -2.57 8.72 -20.07
CA LEU A 35 -1.26 9.28 -19.80
C LEU A 35 -1.13 10.67 -20.44
N LYS A 36 -0.50 11.59 -19.71
CA LYS A 36 -0.13 12.90 -20.26
C LYS A 36 1.25 12.79 -20.89
N LYS A 37 1.32 12.76 -22.22
CA LYS A 37 2.61 12.80 -22.94
C LYS A 37 2.89 14.23 -23.37
N LYS A 38 4.09 14.73 -23.10
CA LYS A 38 4.58 15.97 -23.73
C LYS A 38 4.82 15.65 -25.20
N GLU A 39 4.21 16.40 -26.11
CA GLU A 39 4.59 16.34 -27.52
C GLU A 39 5.99 16.94 -27.63
N GLU A 40 6.97 16.14 -28.03
CA GLU A 40 8.20 16.68 -28.61
C GLU A 40 7.83 17.12 -30.03
N GLN A 41 7.66 18.42 -30.25
CA GLN A 41 7.54 18.94 -31.60
C GLN A 41 8.87 18.69 -32.33
N LYS A 42 8.93 17.62 -33.12
CA LYS A 42 9.98 17.44 -34.14
C LYS A 42 9.92 18.51 -35.24
N ASP A 43 8.82 19.26 -35.32
CA ASP A 43 8.60 20.29 -36.35
C ASP A 43 9.04 21.70 -35.94
N ALA A 44 9.59 21.89 -34.72
CA ALA A 44 10.11 23.18 -34.27
C ALA A 44 11.61 23.39 -34.56
N GLU A 45 12.35 22.37 -35.00
CA GLU A 45 13.76 22.52 -35.40
C GLU A 45 13.95 23.11 -36.81
N GLN A 46 12.87 23.36 -37.56
CA GLN A 46 12.94 23.99 -38.89
C GLN A 46 12.36 25.42 -38.96
N LYS A 47 11.94 26.02 -37.83
CA LYS A 47 11.51 27.43 -37.76
C LYS A 47 12.08 28.21 -36.57
N VAL A 48 13.30 27.89 -36.13
CA VAL A 48 14.11 28.80 -35.29
C VAL A 48 15.34 29.22 -36.09
N SER A 49 15.10 29.93 -37.19
CA SER A 49 16.09 30.84 -37.76
C SER A 49 15.74 32.26 -37.30
N ASP A 50 16.68 32.88 -36.60
CA ASP A 50 16.76 34.31 -36.30
C ASP A 50 15.86 34.89 -35.18
N ALA A 51 16.15 34.53 -33.92
CA ALA A 51 16.09 35.51 -32.83
C ALA A 51 17.02 35.11 -31.66
N PRO A 52 17.89 36.01 -31.14
CA PRO A 52 18.71 35.71 -29.98
C PRO A 52 17.82 35.43 -28.77
N SER A 53 18.15 34.40 -28.00
CA SER A 53 17.49 34.05 -26.73
C SER A 53 17.54 35.25 -25.79
N ARG A 54 16.46 36.04 -25.73
CA ARG A 54 16.36 37.19 -24.82
C ARG A 54 16.41 36.67 -23.39
N ILE A 55 17.40 37.11 -22.63
CA ILE A 55 17.51 36.83 -21.21
C ILE A 55 16.54 37.77 -20.49
N PHE A 56 15.53 37.23 -19.84
CA PHE A 56 14.59 38.01 -19.03
C PHE A 56 15.15 38.16 -17.61
N ALA A 57 15.02 39.36 -17.04
CA ALA A 57 15.51 39.65 -15.69
C ALA A 57 14.68 38.99 -14.58
N SER A 58 13.44 38.58 -14.87
CA SER A 58 12.56 37.85 -13.95
C SER A 58 11.55 36.98 -14.70
N GLU A 59 10.99 35.98 -14.00
CA GLU A 59 9.90 35.16 -14.54
C GLU A 59 8.66 35.99 -14.91
N THR A 60 8.39 37.05 -14.15
CA THR A 60 7.29 37.98 -14.42
C THR A 60 7.52 38.76 -15.71
N ALA A 61 8.75 39.21 -15.97
CA ALA A 61 9.10 39.90 -17.21
C ALA A 61 8.97 38.98 -18.43
N HIS A 62 9.36 37.70 -18.27
CA HIS A 62 9.14 36.67 -19.28
C HIS A 62 7.64 36.44 -19.55
N ALA A 63 6.83 36.26 -18.51
CA ALA A 63 5.39 36.05 -18.66
C ALA A 63 4.67 37.24 -19.32
N LEU A 64 5.03 38.47 -18.95
CA LEU A 64 4.48 39.69 -19.55
C LEU A 64 4.85 39.80 -21.03
N HIS A 65 6.10 39.48 -21.39
CA HIS A 65 6.51 39.44 -22.79
C HIS A 65 5.72 38.41 -23.60
N VAL A 66 5.50 37.21 -23.05
CA VAL A 66 4.66 36.18 -23.70
C VAL A 66 3.24 36.71 -23.93
N LEU A 67 2.64 37.39 -22.95
CA LEU A 67 1.30 38.00 -23.10
C LEU A 67 1.28 39.11 -24.16
N GLN A 68 2.32 39.94 -24.21
CA GLN A 68 2.43 41.02 -25.19
C GLN A 68 2.56 40.49 -26.62
N MET A 69 3.38 39.44 -26.82
CA MET A 69 3.53 38.79 -28.12
C MET A 69 2.21 38.16 -28.60
N ARG A 70 1.45 37.54 -27.67
CA ARG A 70 0.10 37.01 -27.97
C ARG A 70 -0.88 38.11 -28.34
N ALA A 71 -0.86 39.23 -27.64
CA ALA A 71 -1.71 40.39 -27.94
C ALA A 71 -1.36 41.04 -29.28
N SER A 72 -0.08 40.98 -29.71
CA SER A 72 0.38 41.54 -30.99
C SER A 72 0.04 40.70 -32.23
N GLY A 73 -0.53 39.50 -32.06
CA GLY A 73 -1.05 38.68 -33.16
C GLY A 73 -0.50 37.25 -33.24
N ASP A 74 0.58 36.94 -32.51
CA ASP A 74 1.06 35.55 -32.40
C ASP A 74 0.37 34.86 -31.21
N VAL A 75 -0.90 34.54 -31.40
CA VAL A 75 -1.79 33.95 -30.38
C VAL A 75 -1.19 32.70 -29.72
N ASN A 76 -0.34 31.97 -30.45
CA ASN A 76 0.26 30.72 -29.99
C ASN A 76 1.69 30.88 -29.46
N TYR A 77 2.20 32.12 -29.35
CA TYR A 77 3.55 32.38 -28.83
C TYR A 77 3.75 31.79 -27.43
N HIS A 78 4.74 30.91 -27.29
CA HIS A 78 5.06 30.19 -26.04
C HIS A 78 3.83 29.51 -25.40
N MET A 79 2.88 29.01 -26.18
CA MET A 79 1.81 28.17 -25.64
C MET A 79 2.41 26.90 -25.05
N PRO A 80 1.99 26.46 -23.84
CA PRO A 80 2.42 25.18 -23.30
C PRO A 80 2.06 24.09 -24.32
N THR A 81 3.04 23.28 -24.68
CA THR A 81 2.84 22.19 -25.64
C THR A 81 1.62 21.38 -25.21
N SER A 82 0.67 21.19 -26.13
CA SER A 82 -0.52 20.40 -25.85
C SER A 82 -0.12 19.04 -25.31
N LEU A 83 -0.52 18.76 -24.07
CA LEU A 83 -0.36 17.43 -23.51
C LEU A 83 -1.39 16.53 -24.19
N ARG A 84 -0.96 15.79 -25.21
CA ARG A 84 -1.81 14.75 -25.80
C ARG A 84 -2.07 13.71 -24.72
N LYS A 85 -3.35 13.42 -24.49
CA LYS A 85 -3.77 12.26 -23.71
C LYS A 85 -3.55 11.03 -24.60
N VAL A 86 -2.59 10.20 -24.22
CA VAL A 86 -2.31 8.93 -24.91
C VAL A 86 -2.84 7.81 -24.05
N ASP A 87 -3.44 6.81 -24.68
CA ASP A 87 -3.92 5.63 -23.98
C ASP A 87 -2.71 4.84 -23.44
N ALA A 88 -2.81 4.32 -22.21
CA ALA A 88 -1.70 3.61 -21.59
C ALA A 88 -1.31 2.35 -22.38
N LEU A 89 -2.27 1.67 -23.01
CA LEU A 89 -2.02 0.49 -23.85
C LEU A 89 -1.18 0.82 -25.09
N GLU A 90 -1.43 1.95 -25.75
CA GLU A 90 -0.63 2.42 -26.89
C GLU A 90 0.80 2.75 -26.45
N SER A 91 0.94 3.36 -25.27
CA SER A 91 2.25 3.69 -24.69
C SER A 91 3.05 2.45 -24.31
N LEU A 92 2.39 1.41 -23.79
CA LEU A 92 3.03 0.12 -23.47
C LEU A 92 3.43 -0.66 -24.72
N ALA A 93 2.59 -0.62 -25.77
CA ALA A 93 2.91 -1.22 -27.06
C ALA A 93 4.16 -0.56 -27.68
N ALA A 94 4.30 0.76 -27.54
CA ALA A 94 5.49 1.49 -27.97
C ALA A 94 6.76 1.10 -27.21
N LEU A 95 6.64 0.63 -25.97
CA LEU A 95 7.75 0.08 -25.16
C LEU A 95 8.03 -1.41 -25.46
N GLY A 96 7.30 -2.03 -26.39
CA GLY A 96 7.50 -3.42 -26.79
C GLY A 96 6.81 -4.45 -25.88
N VAL A 97 5.93 -4.02 -24.96
CA VAL A 97 5.17 -4.95 -24.11
C VAL A 97 4.06 -5.59 -24.93
N LYS A 98 4.14 -6.91 -25.12
CA LYS A 98 3.10 -7.66 -25.85
C LYS A 98 1.79 -7.70 -25.04
N PRO A 99 0.62 -7.59 -25.68
CA PRO A 99 -0.67 -7.68 -24.99
C PRO A 99 -0.87 -9.00 -24.22
N ALA A 100 -0.29 -10.11 -24.70
CA ALA A 100 -0.33 -11.41 -24.03
C ALA A 100 0.43 -11.44 -22.68
N ALA A 101 1.41 -10.54 -22.49
CA ALA A 101 2.10 -10.39 -21.21
C ALA A 101 1.27 -9.60 -20.18
N LEU A 102 0.18 -8.96 -20.62
CA LEU A 102 -0.78 -8.24 -19.80
C LEU A 102 -2.04 -9.08 -19.54
N GLU A 103 -2.06 -10.34 -19.97
CA GLU A 103 -3.08 -11.30 -19.57
C GLU A 103 -2.90 -11.66 -18.11
N ASP A 104 -4.00 -11.72 -17.37
CA ASP A 104 -4.00 -11.74 -15.92
C ASP A 104 -3.22 -12.96 -15.38
N GLU A 105 -3.35 -14.12 -16.03
CA GLU A 105 -2.63 -15.36 -15.67
C GLU A 105 -1.10 -15.25 -15.69
N ASN A 106 -0.55 -14.23 -16.36
CA ASN A 106 0.89 -14.05 -16.54
C ASN A 106 1.48 -12.89 -15.72
N VAL A 107 0.67 -12.16 -14.94
CA VAL A 107 1.15 -10.96 -14.23
C VAL A 107 1.73 -11.32 -12.86
N TRP A 108 3.05 -11.29 -12.77
CA TRP A 108 3.75 -11.41 -11.50
C TRP A 108 3.43 -10.21 -10.60
N THR A 109 2.76 -10.47 -9.49
CA THR A 109 2.28 -9.44 -8.56
C THR A 109 3.18 -9.36 -7.34
N ARG A 110 3.44 -8.13 -6.87
CA ARG A 110 4.18 -7.85 -5.64
C ARG A 110 3.32 -7.05 -4.69
N LEU A 111 3.14 -7.56 -3.47
CA LEU A 111 2.51 -6.83 -2.38
C LEU A 111 3.60 -6.41 -1.41
N VAL A 112 3.74 -5.10 -1.17
CA VAL A 112 4.73 -4.56 -0.24
C VAL A 112 4.02 -3.68 0.78
N LEU A 113 4.31 -3.92 2.05
CA LEU A 113 3.72 -3.20 3.17
C LEU A 113 4.80 -2.79 4.16
N PHE A 114 4.72 -1.55 4.62
CA PHE A 114 5.53 -1.03 5.70
C PHE A 114 4.65 -0.90 6.95
N THR A 115 5.00 -1.63 8.01
CA THR A 115 4.26 -1.65 9.26
C THR A 115 4.97 -0.78 10.29
N ARG A 116 4.30 0.28 10.73
CA ARG A 116 4.73 1.15 11.82
C ARG A 116 3.50 1.40 12.68
N SER A 117 3.66 1.42 14.00
CA SER A 117 2.57 1.82 14.89
C SER A 117 2.59 3.33 15.05
N GLU A 118 1.44 3.97 14.87
CA GLU A 118 1.25 5.39 15.14
C GLU A 118 -0.13 5.65 15.75
N GLY A 119 -0.25 6.76 16.49
CA GLY A 119 -1.53 7.18 17.07
C GLY A 119 -2.61 7.41 16.00
N GLN A 120 -2.21 7.85 14.80
CA GLN A 120 -3.11 8.10 13.68
C GLN A 120 -2.41 8.00 12.32
N TYR A 121 -3.19 7.66 11.30
CA TYR A 121 -2.78 7.68 9.88
C TYR A 121 -3.78 8.49 9.05
N LEU A 122 -4.96 7.91 8.80
CA LEU A 122 -6.01 8.53 7.98
C LEU A 122 -6.96 9.44 8.76
N PHE A 123 -7.10 9.22 10.06
CA PHE A 123 -8.10 9.86 10.91
C PHE A 123 -7.42 10.73 11.99
N PRO A 124 -7.30 12.05 11.81
CA PRO A 124 -6.65 12.95 12.77
C PRO A 124 -7.30 12.93 14.15
N GLU A 125 -6.49 13.06 15.19
CA GLU A 125 -6.88 13.09 16.62
C GLU A 125 -7.67 11.86 17.10
N SER A 126 -7.82 10.84 16.26
CA SER A 126 -8.54 9.61 16.58
C SER A 126 -7.91 8.83 17.73
N MET A 127 -6.64 9.08 18.09
CA MET A 127 -6.01 8.49 19.27
C MET A 127 -6.64 8.95 20.59
N LYS A 128 -7.29 10.12 20.62
CA LYS A 128 -7.99 10.64 21.79
C LYS A 128 -9.37 10.01 21.96
N ASN A 129 -9.89 9.34 20.93
CA ASN A 129 -11.18 8.68 20.98
C ASN A 129 -11.07 7.37 21.80
N PRO A 130 -11.81 7.23 22.91
CA PRO A 130 -11.75 6.04 23.76
C PRO A 130 -12.24 4.76 23.06
N GLY A 131 -12.99 4.88 21.95
CA GLY A 131 -13.42 3.74 21.15
C GLY A 131 -12.32 3.16 20.25
N LYS A 132 -11.18 3.84 20.09
CA LYS A 132 -10.09 3.40 19.23
C LYS A 132 -9.07 2.58 20.02
N HIS A 133 -8.88 1.33 19.61
CA HIS A 133 -7.79 0.50 20.13
C HIS A 133 -6.54 0.67 19.25
N VAL A 134 -5.50 1.33 19.77
CA VAL A 134 -4.22 1.49 19.07
C VAL A 134 -3.34 0.26 19.35
N LEU A 135 -2.99 -0.47 18.29
CA LEU A 135 -2.10 -1.63 18.39
C LEU A 135 -0.65 -1.18 18.53
N ASP A 136 0.09 -1.78 19.47
CA ASP A 136 1.54 -1.64 19.55
C ASP A 136 2.23 -2.21 18.30
N GLY A 137 3.45 -1.76 17.98
CA GLY A 137 4.19 -2.14 16.76
C GLY A 137 4.33 -3.65 16.57
N ARG A 138 4.56 -4.39 17.67
CA ARG A 138 4.65 -5.86 17.64
C ARG A 138 3.31 -6.52 17.32
N ALA A 139 2.24 -6.01 17.91
CA ALA A 139 0.89 -6.53 17.69
C ALA A 139 0.42 -6.21 16.26
N LEU A 140 0.68 -4.99 15.79
CA LEU A 140 0.39 -4.55 14.44
C LEU A 140 1.12 -5.38 13.39
N LEU A 141 2.42 -5.65 13.59
CA LEU A 141 3.21 -6.50 12.71
C LEU A 141 2.63 -7.92 12.63
N LYS A 142 2.35 -8.55 13.78
CA LYS A 142 1.72 -9.89 13.82
C LYS A 142 0.36 -9.91 13.14
N TRP A 143 -0.43 -8.87 13.35
CA TRP A 143 -1.75 -8.75 12.75
C TRP A 143 -1.64 -8.66 11.21
N TRP A 144 -0.75 -7.82 10.67
CA TRP A 144 -0.53 -7.75 9.23
C TRP A 144 0.05 -9.04 8.66
N LEU A 145 1.01 -9.67 9.33
CA LEU A 145 1.58 -10.95 8.90
C LEU A 145 0.49 -12.02 8.76
N LYS A 146 -0.45 -12.12 9.71
CA LYS A 146 -1.58 -13.05 9.62
C LYS A 146 -2.47 -12.77 8.39
N ASN A 147 -2.83 -11.50 8.16
CA ASN A 147 -3.68 -11.12 7.02
C ASN A 147 -3.00 -11.44 5.69
N VAL A 148 -1.72 -11.07 5.60
CA VAL A 148 -0.88 -11.22 4.41
C VAL A 148 -0.59 -12.71 4.12
N ASP A 149 -0.34 -13.53 5.14
CA ASP A 149 -0.12 -14.98 4.98
C ASP A 149 -1.34 -15.68 4.38
N SER A 150 -2.56 -15.32 4.81
CA SER A 150 -3.82 -15.87 4.26
C SER A 150 -4.12 -15.42 2.83
N ILE A 151 -3.66 -14.23 2.43
CA ILE A 151 -3.75 -13.78 1.03
C ILE A 151 -2.78 -14.57 0.17
N ALA A 152 -1.56 -14.77 0.67
CA ALA A 152 -0.52 -15.47 -0.05
C ALA A 152 -0.82 -16.97 -0.29
N GLU A 153 -1.70 -17.59 0.51
CA GLU A 153 -2.17 -18.97 0.29
C GLU A 153 -2.88 -19.14 -1.05
N SER A 154 -3.53 -18.09 -1.57
CA SER A 154 -4.18 -18.13 -2.88
C SER A 154 -3.24 -17.78 -4.04
N TRP A 155 -1.93 -17.68 -3.81
CA TRP A 155 -0.95 -17.30 -4.84
C TRP A 155 -0.06 -18.50 -5.20
N SER A 156 0.18 -18.70 -6.49
CA SER A 156 1.12 -19.71 -7.00
C SER A 156 2.53 -19.13 -7.12
N GLY A 157 3.55 -19.96 -6.88
CA GLY A 157 4.96 -19.52 -6.91
C GLY A 157 5.32 -18.46 -5.85
N CYS A 158 4.56 -18.40 -4.76
CA CYS A 158 4.66 -17.33 -3.77
C CYS A 158 6.00 -17.36 -2.99
N ALA A 159 6.74 -16.25 -3.03
CA ALA A 159 7.84 -15.97 -2.11
C ALA A 159 7.42 -14.90 -1.09
N LYS A 160 7.68 -15.17 0.19
CA LYS A 160 7.29 -14.33 1.32
C LYS A 160 8.53 -13.83 2.04
N TYR A 161 8.60 -12.54 2.29
CA TYR A 161 9.73 -11.85 2.87
C TYR A 161 9.30 -11.00 4.05
N LEU A 162 10.09 -11.05 5.12
CA LEU A 162 9.96 -10.18 6.27
C LEU A 162 11.33 -9.62 6.64
N ASN A 163 11.41 -8.30 6.78
CA ASN A 163 12.53 -7.63 7.41
C ASN A 163 11.99 -6.76 8.53
N ILE A 164 12.59 -6.83 9.72
CA ILE A 164 12.27 -5.90 10.81
C ILE A 164 13.50 -5.01 11.00
N LEU A 165 13.31 -3.72 10.80
CA LEU A 165 14.39 -2.76 10.94
C LEU A 165 14.95 -2.80 12.36
N ASN A 166 16.28 -2.70 12.49
CA ASN A 166 16.99 -2.75 13.78
C ASN A 166 16.80 -4.05 14.59
N SER A 167 16.48 -5.18 13.95
CA SER A 167 16.31 -6.47 14.64
C SER A 167 17.23 -7.57 14.09
N GLU A 168 17.66 -8.48 14.97
CA GLU A 168 18.45 -9.64 14.56
C GLU A 168 17.60 -10.69 13.83
N SER A 169 18.24 -11.45 12.95
CA SER A 169 17.61 -12.55 12.20
C SER A 169 16.86 -13.54 13.09
N ARG A 170 17.39 -13.85 14.28
CA ARG A 170 16.75 -14.77 15.24
C ARG A 170 15.45 -14.24 15.81
N ASP A 171 15.37 -12.94 16.05
CA ASP A 171 14.14 -12.32 16.53
C ASP A 171 13.10 -12.18 15.42
N ILE A 172 13.54 -11.88 14.19
CA ILE A 172 12.66 -11.83 13.01
C ILE A 172 11.99 -13.19 12.79
N MET A 173 12.74 -14.29 12.87
CA MET A 173 12.20 -15.65 12.68
C MET A 173 11.08 -16.00 13.68
N ARG A 174 11.04 -15.37 14.87
CA ARG A 174 9.96 -15.59 15.86
C ARG A 174 8.62 -15.01 15.42
N TYR A 175 8.61 -14.09 14.45
CA TYR A 175 7.40 -13.50 13.91
C TYR A 175 6.83 -14.28 12.73
N PHE A 176 7.55 -15.27 12.20
CA PHE A 176 7.09 -16.05 11.04
C PHE A 176 5.79 -16.80 11.36
N PRO A 177 4.70 -16.55 10.61
CA PRO A 177 3.47 -17.29 10.82
C PRO A 177 3.56 -18.72 10.26
N SER A 178 4.37 -18.93 9.23
CA SER A 178 4.59 -20.22 8.57
C SER A 178 6.06 -20.41 8.17
N THR A 179 6.46 -21.64 7.82
CA THR A 179 7.85 -21.99 7.49
C THR A 179 8.35 -21.42 6.16
N ASN A 180 7.46 -20.90 5.31
CA ASN A 180 7.77 -20.47 3.95
C ASN A 180 8.25 -19.00 3.89
N TRP A 181 8.43 -18.36 5.04
CA TRP A 181 8.91 -16.99 5.16
C TRP A 181 10.43 -16.92 5.14
N LYS A 182 10.97 -15.96 4.40
CA LYS A 182 12.40 -15.66 4.33
C LYS A 182 12.67 -14.30 4.96
N ILE A 183 13.86 -14.15 5.53
CA ILE A 183 14.34 -12.85 6.00
C ILE A 183 14.81 -12.06 4.78
N GLY A 184 14.37 -10.81 4.66
CA GLY A 184 14.77 -9.93 3.56
C GLY A 184 13.60 -9.14 3.02
N ASN A 185 13.69 -8.74 1.75
CA ASN A 185 12.66 -7.96 1.07
C ASN A 185 12.44 -8.48 -0.36
N VAL A 186 11.42 -7.96 -1.05
CA VAL A 186 11.05 -8.39 -2.42
C VAL A 186 11.95 -7.78 -3.51
N TYR A 187 12.75 -6.77 -3.15
CA TYR A 187 13.64 -6.07 -4.07
C TYR A 187 15.02 -6.73 -4.17
N ASP A 188 15.41 -7.48 -3.15
CA ASP A 188 16.61 -8.29 -3.13
C ASP A 188 16.40 -9.53 -4.00
N SER A 189 16.82 -9.44 -5.27
CA SER A 189 16.95 -10.62 -6.14
C SER A 189 18.38 -11.15 -6.10
N GLU A 190 18.54 -12.45 -6.36
CA GLU A 190 19.85 -13.13 -6.37
C GLU A 190 20.78 -12.44 -7.39
N GLY A 191 21.68 -11.58 -6.90
CA GLY A 191 22.65 -10.83 -7.72
C GLY A 191 22.61 -9.30 -7.54
N ASN A 192 21.54 -8.72 -7.01
CA ASN A 192 21.35 -7.26 -6.97
C ASN A 192 21.85 -6.58 -5.67
N THR A 193 22.55 -7.31 -4.80
CA THR A 193 22.99 -6.80 -3.49
C THR A 193 23.95 -5.60 -3.62
N HIS A 194 24.86 -5.66 -4.60
CA HIS A 194 25.86 -4.62 -4.87
C HIS A 194 25.40 -3.58 -5.90
N GLU A 195 24.15 -3.67 -6.36
CA GLU A 195 23.62 -2.67 -7.24
C GLU A 195 23.16 -1.43 -6.46
N PRO A 196 23.26 -0.23 -7.07
CA PRO A 196 22.75 0.99 -6.44
C PRO A 196 21.26 0.89 -6.13
N ALA A 197 20.88 1.23 -4.89
CA ALA A 197 19.51 1.12 -4.39
C ALA A 197 18.49 1.91 -5.23
N ILE A 198 18.91 2.99 -5.88
CA ILE A 198 18.08 3.82 -6.76
C ILE A 198 17.43 3.04 -7.91
N TYR A 199 18.02 1.94 -8.37
CA TYR A 199 17.49 1.16 -9.48
C TYR A 199 16.49 0.08 -9.03
N ASN A 200 16.55 -0.33 -7.76
CA ASN A 200 15.79 -1.47 -7.24
C ASN A 200 14.62 -1.06 -6.34
N ILE A 201 14.70 0.10 -5.68
CA ILE A 201 13.71 0.53 -4.69
C ILE A 201 12.70 1.50 -5.32
N PRO A 202 11.38 1.19 -5.27
CA PRO A 202 10.37 2.03 -5.88
C PRO A 202 10.08 3.27 -5.05
N LEU A 203 9.80 4.37 -5.75
CA LEU A 203 9.28 5.60 -5.17
C LEU A 203 7.76 5.49 -5.00
N LEU A 204 7.32 5.18 -3.78
CA LEU A 204 5.90 5.17 -3.41
C LEU A 204 5.53 6.49 -2.72
N PRO A 205 4.29 7.01 -2.95
CA PRO A 205 3.86 8.26 -2.35
C PRO A 205 3.74 8.14 -0.82
N ASP A 206 4.27 9.13 -0.09
CA ASP A 206 4.29 9.17 1.37
C ASP A 206 4.93 7.94 2.04
N ASP A 207 5.87 7.30 1.32
CA ASP A 207 6.57 6.13 1.79
C ASP A 207 7.95 6.48 2.37
N PRO A 208 8.35 5.93 3.53
CA PRO A 208 9.64 6.24 4.11
C PRO A 208 10.85 5.83 3.26
N LYS A 209 10.69 4.79 2.41
CA LYS A 209 11.72 4.36 1.47
C LYS A 209 11.91 5.42 0.37
N GLY A 210 10.79 5.91 -0.18
CA GLY A 210 10.80 6.97 -1.18
C GLY A 210 11.46 8.24 -0.66
N ARG A 211 11.05 8.68 0.53
CA ARG A 211 11.62 9.84 1.22
C ARG A 211 13.12 9.69 1.47
N PHE A 212 13.59 8.50 1.86
CA PHE A 212 15.02 8.27 2.00
C PHE A 212 15.76 8.35 0.66
N LEU A 213 15.19 7.79 -0.39
CA LEU A 213 15.81 7.85 -1.71
C LEU A 213 15.95 9.30 -2.20
N GLU A 214 14.95 10.15 -1.96
CA GLU A 214 15.02 11.59 -2.24
C GLU A 214 16.17 12.27 -1.48
N HIS A 215 16.36 11.95 -0.20
CA HIS A 215 17.48 12.49 0.59
C HIS A 215 18.83 12.07 0.00
N LEU A 216 18.97 10.81 -0.43
CA LEU A 216 20.20 10.32 -1.08
C LEU A 216 20.49 11.05 -2.40
N VAL A 217 19.45 11.43 -3.14
CA VAL A 217 19.60 12.21 -4.38
C VAL A 217 20.08 13.63 -4.06
N VAL A 218 19.47 14.29 -3.06
CA VAL A 218 19.89 15.64 -2.61
C VAL A 218 21.33 15.64 -2.10
N GLU A 219 21.76 14.59 -1.41
CA GLU A 219 23.14 14.42 -0.93
C GLU A 219 24.13 13.99 -2.02
N GLY A 220 23.67 13.71 -3.25
CA GLY A 220 24.52 13.24 -4.35
C GLY A 220 25.09 11.82 -4.14
N ARG A 221 24.51 11.03 -3.22
CA ARG A 221 24.94 9.66 -2.88
C ARG A 221 24.09 8.57 -3.51
N ALA A 222 23.00 8.90 -4.21
CA ALA A 222 22.03 7.91 -4.70
C ALA A 222 22.61 6.82 -5.63
N LYS A 223 23.68 7.12 -6.37
CA LYS A 223 24.38 6.13 -7.22
C LYS A 223 25.44 5.31 -6.47
N LYS A 224 25.81 5.72 -5.27
CA LYS A 224 26.89 5.12 -4.46
C LYS A 224 26.36 4.19 -3.39
N VAL A 225 25.14 4.42 -2.91
CA VAL A 225 24.54 3.60 -1.85
C VAL A 225 24.01 2.31 -2.46
N GLU A 226 24.63 1.20 -2.09
CA GLU A 226 24.20 -0.16 -2.44
C GLU A 226 22.92 -0.54 -1.70
N ASN A 227 22.22 -1.57 -2.17
CA ASN A 227 20.94 -2.00 -1.62
C ASN A 227 21.06 -2.45 -0.14
N GLU A 228 22.10 -3.19 0.23
CA GLU A 228 22.32 -3.59 1.63
C GLU A 228 22.56 -2.37 2.54
N GLN A 229 23.44 -1.46 2.11
CA GLN A 229 23.74 -0.22 2.83
C GLN A 229 22.50 0.66 2.97
N TYR A 230 21.64 0.70 1.95
CA TYR A 230 20.40 1.44 1.99
C TYR A 230 19.50 0.99 3.15
N TRP A 231 19.28 -0.31 3.34
CA TRP A 231 18.42 -0.81 4.41
C TRP A 231 19.02 -0.56 5.80
N GLN A 232 20.35 -0.62 5.93
CA GLN A 232 21.06 -0.28 7.16
C GLN A 232 20.93 1.21 7.49
N GLU A 233 21.19 2.11 6.53
CA GLU A 233 21.04 3.56 6.72
C GLU A 233 19.58 3.95 7.00
N LEU A 234 18.62 3.32 6.30
CA LEU A 234 17.19 3.54 6.52
C LEU A 234 16.83 3.22 7.97
N ALA A 235 17.27 2.08 8.50
CA ALA A 235 16.93 1.63 9.84
C ALA A 235 17.41 2.59 10.95
N ILE A 236 18.52 3.29 10.75
CA ILE A 236 19.12 4.21 11.74
C ILE A 236 18.37 5.56 11.79
N ARG A 237 17.50 5.86 10.82
CA ARG A 237 16.79 7.16 10.79
C ARG A 237 15.90 7.36 12.01
N GLN A 238 15.75 8.62 12.41
CA GLN A 238 14.92 9.02 13.56
C GLN A 238 13.47 8.52 13.47
N GLU A 239 12.95 8.38 12.24
CA GLU A 239 11.61 7.83 11.99
C GLU A 239 11.44 6.38 12.47
N PHE A 240 12.53 5.63 12.72
CA PHE A 240 12.50 4.23 13.13
C PHE A 240 13.37 3.91 14.35
N SER A 241 14.01 4.91 14.97
CA SER A 241 15.00 4.70 16.04
C SER A 241 14.39 4.62 17.45
N PHE A 242 13.11 4.98 17.64
CA PHE A 242 12.48 5.11 18.97
C PHE A 242 11.98 3.79 19.60
N GLY A 243 12.67 2.67 19.39
CA GLY A 243 12.32 1.38 20.01
C GLY A 243 10.99 0.77 19.52
N ALA A 244 10.34 1.40 18.55
CA ALA A 244 9.14 0.88 17.89
C ALA A 244 9.54 -0.24 16.91
N VAL A 245 8.79 -1.33 16.92
CA VAL A 245 8.99 -2.41 15.94
C VAL A 245 8.41 -1.98 14.61
N VAL A 246 9.29 -1.91 13.60
CA VAL A 246 8.96 -1.50 12.24
C VAL A 246 9.29 -2.65 11.28
N GLY A 247 8.26 -3.21 10.66
CA GLY A 247 8.41 -4.37 9.78
C GLY A 247 8.10 -4.04 8.32
N LEU A 248 8.98 -4.44 7.42
CA LEU A 248 8.77 -4.50 5.98
C LEU A 248 8.31 -5.90 5.62
N ILE A 249 7.07 -6.00 5.14
CA ILE A 249 6.47 -7.24 4.66
C ILE A 249 6.42 -7.18 3.14
N GLY A 250 6.84 -8.26 2.49
CA GLY A 250 6.79 -8.38 1.05
C GLY A 250 6.34 -9.76 0.60
N ILE A 251 5.39 -9.81 -0.33
CA ILE A 251 5.03 -11.02 -1.07
C ILE A 251 5.28 -10.78 -2.55
N SER A 252 5.73 -11.82 -3.24
CA SER A 252 5.77 -11.88 -4.70
C SER A 252 5.25 -13.21 -5.21
N GLY A 253 4.38 -13.20 -6.21
CA GLY A 253 3.84 -14.43 -6.81
C GLY A 253 2.77 -14.15 -7.86
N LEU A 254 2.16 -15.23 -8.36
CA LEU A 254 1.04 -15.17 -9.31
C LEU A 254 -0.26 -15.37 -8.54
N PRO A 255 -1.14 -14.35 -8.43
CA PRO A 255 -2.41 -14.50 -7.72
C PRO A 255 -3.34 -15.48 -8.48
N SER A 256 -4.10 -16.30 -7.75
CA SER A 256 -5.11 -17.15 -8.39
C SER A 256 -6.35 -16.31 -8.75
N TYR A 257 -6.64 -16.23 -10.05
CA TYR A 257 -7.82 -15.58 -10.59
C TYR A 257 -8.99 -16.58 -10.60
N ASN A 258 -9.85 -16.50 -9.58
CA ASN A 258 -11.08 -17.31 -9.50
C ASN A 258 -12.33 -16.45 -9.71
N LEU A 259 -12.22 -15.35 -10.45
CA LEU A 259 -13.35 -14.45 -10.67
C LEU A 259 -14.02 -14.85 -11.97
N ALA A 260 -15.27 -15.28 -11.87
CA ALA A 260 -16.14 -15.41 -13.03
C ALA A 260 -16.29 -14.02 -13.67
N ASP A 261 -16.17 -13.96 -15.00
CA ASP A 261 -16.32 -12.77 -15.86
C ASP A 261 -17.77 -12.25 -15.87
N ASP A 262 -18.34 -11.98 -14.69
CA ASP A 262 -19.77 -11.76 -14.47
C ASP A 262 -20.11 -10.28 -14.22
N GLY A 263 -19.28 -9.35 -14.73
CA GLY A 263 -19.54 -7.92 -14.65
C GLY A 263 -19.52 -7.30 -13.25
N GLN A 264 -19.18 -8.06 -12.20
CA GLN A 264 -19.13 -7.60 -10.80
C GLN A 264 -17.85 -6.84 -10.43
N HIS A 265 -16.97 -6.57 -11.39
CA HIS A 265 -15.76 -5.75 -11.20
C HIS A 265 -16.03 -4.27 -11.43
N GLU A 266 -17.16 -3.78 -10.93
CA GLU A 266 -17.52 -2.37 -11.04
C GLU A 266 -16.75 -1.56 -9.99
N TYR A 267 -15.54 -1.14 -10.33
CA TYR A 267 -14.88 -0.06 -9.61
C TYR A 267 -15.38 1.27 -10.17
N ASN A 268 -15.49 2.26 -9.30
CA ASN A 268 -16.04 3.55 -9.63
C ASN A 268 -14.89 4.57 -9.84
N PRO A 269 -14.52 4.91 -11.09
CA PRO A 269 -13.43 5.84 -11.34
C PRO A 269 -13.85 7.26 -10.95
N LEU A 270 -13.28 7.76 -9.85
CA LEU A 270 -13.48 9.14 -9.41
C LEU A 270 -12.56 10.10 -10.17
N SER A 271 -13.04 11.33 -10.41
CA SER A 271 -12.20 12.39 -10.95
C SER A 271 -11.07 12.75 -9.96
N PRO A 272 -9.90 13.22 -10.41
CA PRO A 272 -8.81 13.61 -9.50
C PRO A 272 -9.22 14.67 -8.47
N THR A 273 -10.11 15.60 -8.87
CA THR A 273 -10.64 16.65 -7.97
C THR A 273 -11.59 16.06 -6.93
N SER A 274 -12.50 15.18 -7.36
CA SER A 274 -13.43 14.49 -6.45
C SER A 274 -12.67 13.59 -5.46
N LEU A 275 -11.64 12.89 -5.92
CA LEU A 275 -10.78 12.07 -5.05
C LEU A 275 -9.99 12.91 -4.05
N LYS A 276 -9.46 14.06 -4.48
CA LYS A 276 -8.78 15.01 -3.59
C LYS A 276 -9.74 15.55 -2.55
N HIS A 277 -10.94 15.96 -2.96
CA HIS A 277 -11.99 16.43 -2.06
C HIS A 277 -12.40 15.36 -1.05
N PHE A 278 -12.63 14.13 -1.51
CA PHE A 278 -12.92 12.98 -0.66
C PHE A 278 -11.81 12.75 0.37
N LYS A 279 -10.54 12.74 -0.07
CA LYS A 279 -9.40 12.58 0.82
C LYS A 279 -9.35 13.71 1.85
N GLU A 280 -9.50 14.96 1.41
CA GLU A 280 -9.51 16.13 2.30
C GLU A 280 -10.62 16.04 3.34
N LEU A 281 -11.85 15.69 2.95
CA LEU A 281 -12.96 15.51 3.89
C LEU A 281 -12.64 14.48 4.97
N VAL A 282 -12.04 13.35 4.60
CA VAL A 282 -11.68 12.30 5.56
C VAL A 282 -10.51 12.71 6.44
N THR A 283 -9.48 13.34 5.88
CA THR A 283 -8.20 13.60 6.59
C THR A 283 -8.13 14.95 7.31
N THR A 284 -9.13 15.82 7.21
CA THR A 284 -9.11 17.15 7.87
C THR A 284 -10.01 17.25 9.10
N LYS A 285 -10.94 16.30 9.27
CA LYS A 285 -11.86 16.26 10.41
C LYS A 285 -11.14 15.86 11.70
N ASP A 286 -11.64 16.35 12.82
CA ASP A 286 -11.23 15.92 14.16
C ASP A 286 -12.04 14.68 14.58
N TYR A 287 -11.36 13.56 14.79
CA TYR A 287 -12.00 12.31 15.22
C TYR A 287 -12.02 12.12 16.74
N SER A 288 -11.58 13.11 17.50
CA SER A 288 -11.75 13.16 18.96
C SER A 288 -13.16 13.59 19.35
N ASP A 289 -13.80 14.47 18.56
CA ASP A 289 -15.17 14.92 18.78
C ASP A 289 -16.16 14.28 17.81
N LYS A 290 -17.20 13.66 18.35
CA LYS A 290 -18.30 13.04 17.58
C LYS A 290 -19.12 14.07 16.79
N SER A 291 -19.14 15.32 17.21
CA SER A 291 -19.91 16.37 16.51
C SER A 291 -19.34 16.64 15.11
N ASP A 292 -18.01 16.62 14.95
CA ASP A 292 -17.32 16.96 13.72
C ASP A 292 -17.38 15.87 12.65
N TRP A 293 -17.22 14.60 13.03
CA TRP A 293 -17.30 13.47 12.09
C TRP A 293 -18.71 12.87 11.96
N GLY A 294 -19.65 13.25 12.83
CA GLY A 294 -21.03 12.77 12.76
C GLY A 294 -21.73 13.10 11.44
N THR A 295 -21.39 14.25 10.83
CA THR A 295 -21.91 14.68 9.52
C THR A 295 -21.08 14.18 8.34
N LEU A 296 -19.94 13.53 8.59
CA LEU A 296 -19.00 13.14 7.54
C LEU A 296 -19.66 12.23 6.50
N PHE A 297 -20.48 11.26 6.93
CA PHE A 297 -21.16 10.36 5.99
C PHE A 297 -22.11 11.13 5.05
N GLU A 298 -22.86 12.11 5.57
CA GLU A 298 -23.75 12.95 4.77
C GLU A 298 -22.98 13.90 3.84
N GLU A 299 -21.80 14.38 4.26
CA GLU A 299 -20.91 15.17 3.41
C GLU A 299 -20.30 14.32 2.29
N LEU A 300 -19.91 13.08 2.58
CA LEU A 300 -19.37 12.15 1.60
C LEU A 300 -20.40 11.80 0.52
N LEU A 301 -21.67 11.65 0.89
CA LEU A 301 -22.78 11.44 -0.05
C LEU A 301 -22.94 12.56 -1.09
N LYS A 302 -22.48 13.78 -0.78
CA LYS A 302 -22.53 14.93 -1.70
C LYS A 302 -21.41 14.91 -2.73
N THR A 303 -20.46 13.98 -2.62
CA THR A 303 -19.34 13.88 -3.56
C THR A 303 -19.83 13.38 -4.91
N ASP A 304 -19.56 14.14 -5.96
CA ASP A 304 -19.97 13.80 -7.33
C ASP A 304 -19.47 12.40 -7.74
N ASN A 305 -20.37 11.64 -8.35
CA ASN A 305 -20.13 10.28 -8.85
C ASN A 305 -19.69 9.28 -7.78
N LEU A 306 -19.94 9.48 -6.48
CA LEU A 306 -19.67 8.45 -5.48
C LEU A 306 -20.77 7.37 -5.49
N LYS A 307 -20.47 6.17 -5.97
CA LYS A 307 -21.35 5.00 -5.85
C LYS A 307 -21.15 4.35 -4.48
N LEU A 308 -22.25 4.16 -3.75
CA LEU A 308 -22.28 3.36 -2.54
C LEU A 308 -22.82 1.97 -2.85
N TYR A 309 -22.25 0.97 -2.18
CA TYR A 309 -22.69 -0.42 -2.27
C TYR A 309 -23.24 -0.83 -0.91
N ASP A 310 -24.52 -1.19 -0.86
CA ASP A 310 -25.14 -1.76 0.33
C ASP A 310 -24.73 -3.23 0.46
N ILE A 311 -23.83 -3.52 1.40
CA ILE A 311 -23.32 -4.87 1.64
C ILE A 311 -23.96 -5.44 2.90
N ASN A 312 -24.82 -6.44 2.73
CA ASN A 312 -25.36 -7.21 3.85
C ASN A 312 -24.41 -8.36 4.21
N GLY A 313 -23.62 -8.17 5.26
CA GLY A 313 -22.69 -9.18 5.75
C GLY A 313 -23.41 -10.45 6.24
N ARG A 314 -22.95 -11.62 5.80
CA ARG A 314 -23.32 -12.91 6.40
C ARG A 314 -22.21 -13.35 7.34
N TRP A 315 -22.42 -13.14 8.64
CA TRP A 315 -21.54 -13.70 9.65
C TRP A 315 -22.05 -15.08 10.06
N GLU A 316 -21.50 -16.12 9.43
CA GLU A 316 -21.58 -17.45 9.99
C GLU A 316 -20.58 -17.48 11.14
N GLY A 317 -21.07 -17.21 12.35
CA GLY A 317 -20.21 -17.10 13.54
C GLY A 317 -19.23 -18.25 13.62
N ARG A 318 -18.05 -18.02 14.22
CA ARG A 318 -17.07 -19.08 14.51
C ARG A 318 -17.86 -20.24 15.12
N GLN A 319 -18.07 -21.30 14.34
CA GLN A 319 -18.38 -22.59 14.91
C GLN A 319 -17.13 -22.88 15.73
N SER A 320 -17.19 -22.54 17.02
CA SER A 320 -16.28 -23.08 17.99
C SER A 320 -16.41 -24.57 17.77
N ALA A 321 -15.43 -25.13 17.06
CA ALA A 321 -15.25 -26.55 17.01
C ALA A 321 -15.03 -26.91 18.47
N LYS A 322 -16.13 -27.19 19.19
CA LYS A 322 -16.21 -28.28 20.12
C LYS A 322 -15.73 -29.48 19.30
N ARG A 323 -14.41 -29.59 19.12
CA ARG A 323 -13.75 -30.87 19.10
C ARG A 323 -14.35 -31.53 20.32
N LYS A 324 -15.30 -32.44 20.10
CA LYS A 324 -15.66 -33.44 21.10
C LYS A 324 -14.31 -33.87 21.62
N ALA A 325 -14.05 -33.58 22.89
CA ALA A 325 -12.91 -34.15 23.57
C ALA A 325 -13.12 -35.65 23.43
N GLU A 326 -12.50 -36.26 22.42
CA GLU A 326 -12.17 -37.65 22.48
C GLU A 326 -11.41 -37.76 23.78
N THR A 327 -12.02 -38.49 24.70
CA THR A 327 -11.49 -38.82 26.01
C THR A 327 -10.11 -39.41 25.81
N VAL A 328 -9.09 -38.56 25.84
CA VAL A 328 -7.72 -38.97 26.09
C VAL A 328 -7.78 -39.54 27.51
N LYS A 329 -7.84 -40.87 27.59
CA LYS A 329 -7.71 -41.58 28.86
C LYS A 329 -6.39 -41.10 29.48
N PRO A 330 -6.40 -40.53 30.70
CA PRO A 330 -5.15 -40.18 31.35
C PRO A 330 -4.37 -41.47 31.54
N VAL A 331 -3.14 -41.51 31.02
CA VAL A 331 -2.18 -42.56 31.33
C VAL A 331 -1.85 -42.43 32.81
N ILE A 332 -2.50 -43.25 33.63
CA ILE A 332 -2.22 -43.35 35.06
C ILE A 332 -0.83 -44.00 35.20
N ASN A 333 0.21 -43.20 35.38
CA ASN A 333 1.49 -43.69 35.86
C ASN A 333 1.30 -44.26 37.27
N THR A 334 1.25 -45.59 37.35
CA THR A 334 0.98 -46.34 38.57
C THR A 334 2.26 -46.53 39.37
N LEU A 335 2.80 -45.46 39.95
CA LEU A 335 3.91 -45.54 40.90
C LEU A 335 3.72 -44.50 42.00
N MET A 336 2.73 -44.71 42.86
CA MET A 336 2.74 -44.34 44.28
C MET A 336 1.46 -44.87 44.94
N CYS A 337 1.54 -46.01 45.62
CA CYS A 337 0.48 -46.49 46.50
C CYS A 337 0.64 -45.82 47.87
N VAL A 338 -0.06 -44.71 48.12
CA VAL A 338 -0.13 -44.11 49.46
C VAL A 338 -1.45 -44.52 50.11
N ARG A 339 -1.38 -45.49 51.03
CA ARG A 339 -2.48 -45.92 51.90
C ARG A 339 -2.87 -44.76 52.83
N SER A 340 -4.08 -44.22 52.69
CA SER A 340 -4.68 -43.36 53.72
C SER A 340 -5.48 -44.21 54.72
N LYS A 341 -5.13 -44.09 56.01
CA LYS A 341 -5.86 -44.71 57.12
C LYS A 341 -7.21 -44.01 57.32
N LYS A 342 -8.30 -44.78 57.35
CA LYS A 342 -9.63 -44.31 57.79
C LYS A 342 -9.58 -43.97 59.28
N LYS A 343 -9.93 -42.72 59.64
CA LYS A 343 -10.28 -42.36 61.02
C LYS A 343 -11.68 -42.91 61.33
N SER A 344 -11.77 -43.77 62.36
CA SER A 344 -13.03 -44.16 62.99
C SER A 344 -13.61 -42.98 63.75
N LYS A 345 -14.92 -42.71 63.55
CA LYS A 345 -15.69 -41.87 64.46
C LYS A 345 -16.05 -42.70 65.70
N SER A 346 -15.69 -42.22 66.89
CA SER A 346 -16.46 -42.39 68.12
C SER A 346 -16.74 -41.01 68.66
#